data_AF-A0A6J4TG48-F1
#
_entry.id   AF-A0A6J4TG48-F1
#
_cell.length_a   1.000
_cell.length_b   1.000
_cell.length_c   1.000
_cell.angle_alpha   90.00
_cell.angle_beta   90.00
_cell.angle_gamma   90.00
#
_symmetry.space_group_name_H-M   'P 1'
#
loop_
_entity.id
_entity.type
_entity.pdbx_description
1 polymer ?
#
loop_
_entity_poly.entity_id
_entity_poly.type
_entity_poly.pdbx_seq_one_letter_code
_entity_poly.pdbx_strand_id
1 'polypeptide(L)'
;VNEGYLFLKDGNYNTTVVYQYRLTFFEKHDEKYRGIRTDYIHRWERTVSNSPENIKVELIKNRKDLPNPAVYNIETDLVYPIEETLLPIAKRSFVKFISK
;
A
#
# COMPACT_ATOMS: atom_id res chain seq x y z
N VAL A 1 11.91 7.17 1.32
CA VAL A 1 11.68 5.73 1.00
C VAL A 1 10.90 5.68 -0.30
N ASN A 2 11.46 5.10 -1.36
CA ASN A 2 10.88 5.21 -2.72
C ASN A 2 9.99 4.03 -3.09
N GLU A 3 10.02 2.96 -2.31
CA GLU A 3 9.20 1.78 -2.51
C GLU A 3 8.90 1.08 -1.18
N GLY A 4 7.87 0.25 -1.18
CA GLY A 4 7.41 -0.45 0.01
C GLY A 4 6.08 -1.16 -0.21
N TYR A 5 5.38 -1.47 0.87
CA TYR A 5 4.07 -2.10 0.84
C TYR A 5 2.99 -1.17 1.40
N LEU A 6 1.82 -1.24 0.77
CA LEU A 6 0.62 -0.50 1.12
C LEU A 6 -0.46 -1.51 1.48
N PHE A 7 -0.92 -1.48 2.72
CA PHE A 7 -1.97 -2.34 3.22
C PHE A 7 -3.27 -1.55 3.16
N LEU A 8 -4.24 -2.07 2.41
CA LEU A 8 -5.57 -1.49 2.27
C LEU A 8 -6.59 -2.34 3.03
N LYS A 9 -7.37 -1.67 3.87
CA LYS A 9 -8.50 -2.24 4.60
C LYS A 9 -9.72 -1.33 4.43
N ASP A 10 -10.85 -1.93 4.07
CA ASP A 10 -12.15 -1.27 4.09
C ASP A 10 -12.84 -1.45 5.46
N GLY A 11 -14.01 -0.82 5.63
CA GLY A 11 -14.76 -0.78 6.87
C GLY A 11 -15.28 -2.12 7.38
N ASN A 12 -15.26 -3.18 6.56
CA ASN A 12 -15.54 -4.54 7.04
C ASN A 12 -14.36 -5.12 7.85
N TYR A 13 -13.15 -4.54 7.71
CA TYR A 13 -11.91 -4.93 8.38
C TYR A 13 -11.55 -6.43 8.30
N ASN A 14 -12.26 -7.21 7.48
CA ASN A 14 -12.15 -8.66 7.40
C ASN A 14 -11.12 -9.11 6.37
N THR A 15 -10.63 -8.19 5.54
CA THR A 15 -9.66 -8.48 4.49
C THR A 15 -8.59 -7.41 4.46
N THR A 16 -7.33 -7.81 4.37
CA THR A 16 -6.19 -6.92 4.10
C THR A 16 -5.67 -7.18 2.71
N VAL A 17 -5.74 -6.17 1.85
CA VAL A 17 -5.18 -6.24 0.50
C VAL A 17 -3.84 -5.53 0.48
N VAL A 18 -2.78 -6.22 0.08
CA VAL A 18 -1.44 -5.65 0.03
C VAL A 18 -1.06 -5.34 -1.40
N TYR A 19 -0.60 -4.11 -1.59
CA TYR A 19 0.02 -3.64 -2.82
C TYR A 19 1.47 -3.29 -2.56
N GLN A 20 2.37 -3.62 -3.49
CA GLN A 20 3.69 -3.02 -3.51
C GLN A 20 3.58 -1.67 -4.20
N TYR A 21 4.07 -0.61 -3.57
CA TYR A 21 4.12 0.71 -4.18
C TYR A 21 5.55 1.06 -4.59
N ARG A 22 5.68 1.81 -5.69
CA ARG A 22 6.91 2.46 -6.12
C ARG A 22 6.60 3.90 -6.52
N LEU A 23 7.34 4.84 -5.95
CA LEU A 23 7.26 6.26 -6.29
C LEU A 23 8.10 6.52 -7.53
N THR A 24 7.51 7.23 -8.48
CA THR A 24 8.18 7.66 -9.72
C THR A 24 8.26 9.18 -9.70
N PHE A 25 9.46 9.72 -9.82
CA PHE A 25 9.68 11.16 -9.90
C PHE A 25 9.74 11.56 -11.37
N PHE A 26 8.88 12.48 -11.78
CA PHE A 26 8.93 13.09 -13.10
C PHE A 26 9.34 14.54 -12.92
N GLU A 27 10.51 14.89 -13.47
CA GLU A 27 10.99 16.27 -13.56
C GLU A 27 10.61 16.82 -14.94
N LYS A 28 9.63 17.72 -14.99
CA LYS A 28 9.42 18.62 -16.13
C LYS A 28 9.88 20.01 -15.71
N HIS A 29 10.35 20.79 -16.67
CA HIS A 29 11.07 22.08 -16.54
C HIS A 29 10.57 23.11 -15.50
N ASP A 30 9.40 22.96 -14.89
CA ASP A 30 8.92 23.84 -13.83
C ASP A 30 8.12 23.11 -12.70
N GLU A 31 7.92 21.78 -12.80
CA GLU A 31 7.07 21.03 -11.87
C GLU A 31 7.61 19.63 -11.55
N LYS A 32 7.76 19.33 -10.25
CA LYS A 32 8.10 17.99 -9.74
C LYS A 32 6.83 17.19 -9.48
N TYR A 33 6.44 16.36 -10.43
CA TYR A 33 5.32 15.44 -10.25
C TYR A 33 5.81 14.13 -9.63
N ARG A 34 5.22 13.74 -8.50
CA ARG A 34 5.42 12.41 -7.88
C ARG A 34 4.26 11.50 -8.29
N GLY A 35 4.54 10.55 -9.16
CA GLY A 35 3.63 9.45 -9.48
C GLY A 35 3.78 8.32 -8.47
N ILE A 36 2.75 7.47 -8.37
CA ILE A 36 2.80 6.21 -7.63
C ILE A 36 2.33 5.09 -8.54
N ARG A 37 3.16 4.06 -8.66
CA ARG A 37 2.78 2.78 -9.26
C ARG A 37 2.49 1.79 -8.13
N THR A 38 1.39 1.06 -8.25
CA THR A 38 1.04 -0.01 -7.31
C THR A 38 0.88 -1.30 -8.06
N ASP A 39 1.48 -2.37 -7.55
CA ASP A 39 1.32 -3.72 -8.05
C ASP A 39 0.60 -4.55 -6.98
N TYR A 40 -0.41 -5.32 -7.39
CA TYR A 40 -1.13 -6.19 -6.47
C TYR A 40 -0.20 -7.33 -6.04
N ILE A 41 -0.07 -7.55 -4.73
CA ILE A 41 0.75 -8.64 -4.20
C ILE A 41 -0.15 -9.80 -3.81
N HIS A 42 -1.00 -9.60 -2.82
CA HIS A 42 -1.89 -10.64 -2.34
C HIS A 42 -2.99 -10.06 -1.44
N ARG A 43 -4.00 -10.88 -1.17
CA ARG A 43 -5.16 -10.58 -0.33
C ARG A 43 -5.20 -11.61 0.79
N TRP A 44 -5.12 -11.13 2.03
CA TRP A 44 -5.27 -11.97 3.22
C TRP A 44 -6.61 -11.72 3.85
N GLU A 45 -7.34 -12.79 4.15
CA GLU A 45 -8.48 -12.74 5.04
C GLU A 45 -8.00 -12.64 6.48
N ARG A 46 -8.72 -11.87 7.29
CA ARG A 46 -8.40 -11.65 8.68
C ARG A 46 -8.67 -12.93 9.46
N THR A 47 -7.60 -13.57 9.85
CA THR A 47 -7.61 -14.72 10.77
C THR A 47 -6.70 -14.41 11.94
N VAL A 48 -6.83 -15.18 13.02
CA VAL A 48 -5.90 -15.12 14.17
C VAL A 48 -4.43 -15.30 13.77
N SER A 49 -4.17 -15.98 12.65
CA SER A 49 -2.82 -16.19 12.11
C SER A 49 -2.36 -15.07 11.16
N ASN A 50 -3.28 -14.32 10.54
CA ASN A 50 -2.99 -13.26 9.56
C ASN A 50 -2.98 -11.87 10.20
N SER A 51 -2.24 -11.69 11.28
CA SER A 51 -1.98 -10.35 11.84
C SER A 51 -1.13 -9.53 10.86
N PRO A 52 -1.24 -8.19 10.86
CA PRO A 52 -0.41 -7.35 10.00
C PRO A 52 1.09 -7.57 10.23
N GLU A 53 1.49 -7.94 11.45
CA GLU A 53 2.87 -8.27 11.80
C GLU A 53 3.32 -9.58 11.15
N ASN A 54 2.50 -10.63 11.20
CA ASN A 54 2.79 -11.88 10.51
C ASN A 54 2.86 -11.69 8.99
N ILE A 55 1.96 -10.89 8.42
CA ILE A 55 1.99 -10.55 6.98
C ILE A 55 3.30 -9.82 6.64
N LYS A 56 3.77 -8.88 7.47
CA LYS A 56 5.06 -8.22 7.26
C LYS A 56 6.22 -9.22 7.29
N VAL A 57 6.26 -10.12 8.28
CA VAL A 57 7.31 -11.15 8.38
C VAL A 57 7.28 -12.09 7.16
N GLU A 58 6.09 -12.48 6.71
CA GLU A 58 5.92 -13.31 5.51
C GLU A 58 6.40 -12.58 4.25
N LEU A 59 6.08 -11.29 4.10
CA LEU A 59 6.55 -10.46 2.99
C LEU A 59 8.08 -10.36 2.98
N ILE A 60 8.72 -10.12 4.13
CA ILE A 60 10.19 -10.03 4.22
C ILE A 60 10.85 -11.38 3.86
N LYS A 61 10.26 -12.49 4.30
CA LYS A 61 10.77 -13.85 4.00
C LYS A 61 10.64 -14.20 2.52
N ASN A 62 9.50 -13.89 1.91
CA ASN A 62 9.20 -14.27 0.52
C ASN A 62 9.77 -13.30 -0.51
N ARG A 63 9.91 -12.01 -0.17
CA ARG A 63 10.37 -10.94 -1.09
C ARG A 63 11.69 -10.35 -0.60
N LYS A 64 12.79 -11.07 -0.87
CA LYS A 64 14.17 -10.64 -0.54
C LYS A 64 14.61 -9.36 -1.25
N ASP A 65 13.91 -8.95 -2.30
CA ASP A 65 14.14 -7.69 -3.03
C ASP A 65 14.01 -6.46 -2.11
N LEU A 66 13.21 -6.56 -1.05
CA LEU A 66 12.97 -5.50 -0.08
C LEU A 66 13.19 -6.02 1.35
N PRO A 67 14.46 -6.09 1.83
CA PRO A 67 14.77 -6.63 3.15
C PRO A 67 14.30 -5.72 4.30
N ASN A 68 14.20 -4.41 4.06
CA ASN A 68 13.62 -3.44 5.01
C ASN A 68 12.53 -2.61 4.33
N PRO A 69 11.34 -3.19 4.11
CA PRO A 69 10.27 -2.50 3.41
C PRO A 69 9.59 -1.47 4.32
N ALA A 70 9.34 -0.27 3.80
CA ALA A 70 8.37 0.62 4.44
C ALA A 70 6.96 0.06 4.24
N VAL A 71 6.19 -0.04 5.32
CA VAL A 71 4.83 -0.57 5.28
C VAL A 71 3.86 0.46 5.83
N TYR A 72 2.90 0.87 5.00
CA TYR A 72 1.87 1.83 5.36
C TYR A 72 0.51 1.14 5.40
N ASN A 73 -0.23 1.38 6.48
CA ASN A 73 -1.59 0.89 6.62
C ASN A 73 -2.58 2.02 6.34
N ILE A 74 -3.46 1.82 5.37
CA ILE A 74 -4.55 2.73 5.06
C ILE A 74 -5.85 1.99 5.36
N GLU A 75 -6.61 2.55 6.28
CA GLU A 75 -7.88 2.02 6.73
C GLU A 75 -8.97 3.09 6.63
N THR A 76 -10.20 2.63 6.45
CA THR A 76 -11.40 3.46 6.43
C THR A 76 -12.53 2.68 7.05
N ASP A 77 -13.42 3.34 7.78
CA ASP A 77 -14.64 2.73 8.32
C ASP A 77 -15.74 2.52 7.27
N LEU A 78 -15.50 2.96 6.02
CA LEU A 78 -16.46 2.85 4.92
C LEU A 78 -16.21 1.58 4.10
N VAL A 79 -17.28 0.93 3.68
CA VAL A 79 -17.22 -0.28 2.83
C VAL A 79 -17.34 0.15 1.37
N TYR A 80 -16.25 0.01 0.62
CA TYR A 80 -16.17 0.34 -0.80
C TYR A 80 -15.34 -0.69 -1.57
N PRO A 81 -15.56 -0.85 -2.88
CA PRO A 81 -14.71 -1.70 -3.70
C PRO A 81 -13.26 -1.22 -3.68
N ILE A 82 -12.34 -2.12 -3.33
CA ILE A 82 -10.92 -1.79 -3.12
C ILE A 82 -10.31 -1.24 -4.41
N GLU A 83 -10.49 -1.92 -5.53
CA GLU A 83 -9.77 -1.59 -6.77
C GLU A 83 -10.36 -0.36 -7.48
N GLU A 84 -11.68 -0.25 -7.53
CA GLU A 84 -12.39 0.81 -8.24
C GLU A 84 -12.44 2.13 -7.45
N THR A 85 -12.51 2.06 -6.12
CA THR A 85 -12.72 3.24 -5.27
C THR A 85 -11.59 3.46 -4.28
N LEU A 86 -11.27 2.49 -3.42
CA LEU A 86 -10.34 2.75 -2.32
C LEU A 86 -8.90 2.97 -2.81
N LEU A 87 -8.43 2.16 -3.76
CA LEU A 87 -7.09 2.20 -4.31
C LEU A 87 -6.76 3.54 -4.99
N PRO A 88 -7.57 4.10 -5.92
CA PRO A 88 -7.27 5.39 -6.52
C PRO A 88 -7.26 6.54 -5.50
N ILE A 89 -8.15 6.49 -4.49
CA ILE A 89 -8.18 7.49 -3.41
C ILE A 89 -6.96 7.36 -2.50
N ALA A 90 -6.64 6.14 -2.08
CA ALA A 90 -5.48 5.82 -1.26
C ALA A 90 -4.17 6.27 -1.93
N LYS A 91 -3.99 5.99 -3.23
CA LYS A 91 -2.85 6.47 -4.03
C LYS A 91 -2.69 7.98 -3.94
N ARG A 92 -3.77 8.73 -4.20
CA ARG A 92 -3.76 10.21 -4.18
C ARG A 92 -3.44 10.75 -2.79
N SER A 93 -4.08 10.21 -1.75
CA SER A 93 -3.84 10.61 -0.37
C SER A 93 -2.43 10.28 0.10
N PHE A 94 -1.91 9.12 -0.28
CA PHE A 94 -0.57 8.67 0.07
C PHE A 94 0.54 9.51 -0.56
N VAL A 95 0.42 9.85 -1.85
CA VAL A 95 1.37 10.75 -2.53
C VAL A 95 1.40 12.11 -1.83
N LYS A 96 0.24 12.66 -1.46
CA LYS A 96 0.15 13.91 -0.69
C LYS A 96 0.82 13.78 0.69
N PHE A 97 0.61 12.66 1.39
CA PHE A 97 1.19 12.41 2.70
C PHE A 97 2.72 12.34 2.66
N ILE A 98 3.31 11.68 1.67
CA ILE A 98 4.78 11.55 1.52
C ILE A 98 5.43 12.80 0.91
N SER A 99 4.66 13.64 0.23
CA SER A 99 5.18 14.89 -0.35
C SER A 99 5.28 16.05 0.64
N LYS A 100 4.75 15.88 1.85
CA LYS A 100 4.88 16.83 2.96
C LYS A 100 6.21 16.63 3.67
#